data_AF-A0A8T4VH69-F1
#
_entry.id   AF-A0A8T4VH69-F1
#
_cell.length_a   1.000
_cell.length_b   1.000
_cell.length_c   1.000
_cell.angle_alpha   90.00
_cell.angle_beta   90.00
_cell.angle_gamma   90.00
#
_symmetry.space_group_name_H-M   'P 1'
#
loop_
_entity.id
_entity.type
_entity.pdbx_description
1 polymer ?
#
loop_
_entity_poly.entity_id
_entity_poly.type
_entity_poly.pdbx_seq_one_letter_code
_entity_poly.pdbx_strand_id
1 'polypeptide(L)'
;MAVKEKLKNTTKFLFCAWIGEFLYLTGVAGTIPFLFLAAIPSELGSFSWHSLLILIISACCIAIGIFMIHKACQTWARSCKALGRATLIPGFVAVIFFFFSKETVVAIIDSIIPPLKNAEEIAFLIDLYLKRTVPSLSFMIVAYLLVGFILYLYGKRREKGQTFQAR
;
A
#
# COMPACT_ATOMS: atom_id res chain seq x y z
N MET A 1 -31.31 -25.54 -5.18
CA MET A 1 -31.27 -24.06 -5.33
C MET A 1 -30.37 -23.39 -4.30
N ALA A 2 -30.38 -23.80 -3.03
CA ALA A 2 -29.55 -23.21 -1.96
C ALA A 2 -28.03 -23.15 -2.25
N VAL A 3 -27.46 -24.14 -2.96
CA VAL A 3 -26.02 -24.16 -3.27
C VAL A 3 -25.61 -23.07 -4.27
N LYS A 4 -26.40 -22.82 -5.33
CA LYS A 4 -26.13 -21.76 -6.31
C LYS A 4 -26.22 -20.37 -5.68
N GLU A 5 -27.17 -20.17 -4.78
CA GLU A 5 -27.38 -18.90 -4.08
C GLU A 5 -26.26 -18.62 -3.06
N LYS A 6 -25.82 -19.66 -2.33
CA LYS A 6 -24.66 -19.58 -1.43
C LYS A 6 -23.37 -19.25 -2.19
N LEU A 7 -23.15 -19.90 -3.35
CA LEU A 7 -21.97 -19.67 -4.20
C LEU A 7 -21.93 -18.24 -4.79
N LYS A 8 -23.08 -17.71 -5.21
CA LYS A 8 -23.23 -16.35 -5.74
C LYS A 8 -22.96 -15.29 -4.66
N ASN A 9 -23.36 -15.56 -3.43
CA ASN A 9 -23.08 -14.66 -2.31
C ASN A 9 -21.59 -14.70 -1.94
N THR A 10 -20.96 -15.88 -1.87
CA THR A 10 -19.52 -16.01 -1.57
C THR A 10 -18.64 -15.32 -2.62
N THR A 11 -18.95 -15.46 -3.91
CA THR A 11 -18.20 -14.77 -4.99
C THR A 11 -18.33 -13.26 -4.92
N LYS A 12 -19.52 -12.72 -4.62
CA LYS A 12 -19.71 -11.28 -4.38
C LYS A 12 -18.87 -10.77 -3.21
N PHE A 13 -18.79 -11.52 -2.11
CA PHE A 13 -17.98 -11.14 -0.95
C PHE A 13 -16.48 -11.14 -1.28
N LEU A 14 -16.00 -12.17 -1.98
CA LEU A 14 -14.60 -12.26 -2.43
C LEU A 14 -14.23 -11.10 -3.37
N PHE A 15 -15.10 -10.81 -4.34
CA PHE A 15 -14.88 -9.71 -5.29
C PHE A 15 -14.86 -8.34 -4.59
N CYS A 16 -15.76 -8.13 -3.63
CA CYS A 16 -15.82 -6.89 -2.85
C CYS A 16 -14.57 -6.71 -1.97
N ALA A 17 -14.06 -7.79 -1.36
CA ALA A 17 -12.81 -7.77 -0.62
C ALA A 17 -11.62 -7.44 -1.53
N TRP A 18 -11.55 -8.06 -2.71
CA TRP A 18 -10.47 -7.83 -3.67
C TRP A 18 -10.45 -6.39 -4.21
N ILE A 19 -11.61 -5.83 -4.57
CA ILE A 19 -11.70 -4.40 -4.94
C ILE A 19 -11.30 -3.50 -3.78
N GLY A 20 -11.74 -3.84 -2.56
CA GLY A 20 -11.39 -3.08 -1.36
C GLY A 20 -9.89 -3.05 -1.12
N GLU A 21 -9.22 -4.20 -1.25
CA GLU A 21 -7.76 -4.30 -1.18
C GLU A 21 -7.07 -3.50 -2.29
N PHE A 22 -7.55 -3.60 -3.52
CA PHE A 22 -7.00 -2.84 -4.65
C PHE A 22 -7.11 -1.32 -4.44
N LEU A 23 -8.28 -0.83 -4.02
CA LEU A 23 -8.50 0.60 -3.73
C LEU A 23 -7.65 1.07 -2.56
N TYR A 24 -7.57 0.26 -1.50
CA TYR A 24 -6.73 0.55 -0.35
C TYR A 24 -5.25 0.67 -0.77
N LEU A 25 -4.72 -0.31 -1.49
CA LEU A 25 -3.33 -0.32 -1.96
C LEU A 25 -3.04 0.83 -2.92
N THR A 26 -3.96 1.12 -3.84
CA THR A 26 -3.80 2.23 -4.81
C THR A 26 -3.77 3.57 -4.09
N GLY A 27 -4.68 3.79 -3.12
CA GLY A 27 -4.70 5.01 -2.34
C GLY A 27 -3.45 5.16 -1.45
N VAL A 28 -3.00 4.06 -0.83
CA VAL A 28 -1.75 4.02 -0.05
C VAL A 28 -0.53 4.32 -0.93
N ALA A 29 -0.46 3.74 -2.14
CA ALA A 29 0.63 4.04 -3.08
C ALA A 29 0.57 5.50 -3.56
N GLY A 30 -0.63 6.03 -3.78
CA GLY A 30 -0.85 7.41 -4.20
C GLY A 30 -0.44 8.45 -3.15
N THR A 31 -0.46 8.13 -1.84
CA THR A 31 0.00 9.05 -0.79
C THR A 31 1.52 9.09 -0.63
N ILE A 32 2.25 8.09 -1.16
CA ILE A 32 3.71 7.98 -0.99
C ILE A 32 4.46 9.24 -1.50
N PRO A 33 4.24 9.72 -2.74
CA PRO A 33 4.89 10.94 -3.25
C PRO A 33 4.67 12.18 -2.36
N PHE A 34 3.53 12.28 -1.68
CA PHE A 34 3.16 13.43 -0.85
C PHE A 34 3.89 13.49 0.48
N LEU A 35 4.17 12.33 1.06
CA LEU A 35 4.97 12.24 2.28
C LEU A 35 6.40 12.72 2.03
N PHE A 36 6.93 12.55 0.81
CA PHE A 36 8.21 13.16 0.43
C PHE A 36 8.11 14.67 0.24
N LEU A 37 7.07 15.14 -0.47
CA LEU A 37 6.83 16.59 -0.66
C LEU A 37 6.69 17.34 0.67
N ALA A 38 6.03 16.73 1.67
CA ALA A 38 5.87 17.31 3.01
C ALA A 38 7.18 17.34 3.83
N ALA A 39 8.16 16.50 3.49
CA ALA A 39 9.47 16.47 4.15
C ALA A 39 10.50 17.42 3.51
N ILE A 40 10.19 18.01 2.36
CA ILE A 40 11.04 19.00 1.69
C ILE A 40 10.85 20.37 2.37
N PRO A 41 11.92 21.13 2.63
CA PRO A 41 11.81 22.49 3.17
C PRO A 41 10.86 23.33 2.31
N SER A 42 9.99 24.12 2.94
CA SER A 42 8.96 24.95 2.26
C SER A 42 9.53 25.91 1.21
N GLU A 43 10.84 26.19 1.28
CA GLU A 43 11.60 27.03 0.36
C GLU A 43 11.86 26.36 -1.01
N LEU A 44 11.78 25.03 -1.09
CA LEU A 44 12.16 24.22 -2.26
C LEU A 44 10.98 23.48 -2.92
N GLY A 45 9.79 23.47 -2.31
CA GLY A 45 8.65 22.71 -2.80
C GLY A 45 7.35 23.51 -2.70
N SER A 46 6.74 23.83 -3.84
CA SER A 46 5.37 24.34 -3.89
C SER A 46 4.37 23.20 -4.05
N PHE A 47 3.39 23.14 -3.16
CA PHE A 47 2.26 22.22 -3.31
C PHE A 47 1.37 22.72 -4.46
N SER A 48 1.40 22.04 -5.60
CA SER A 48 0.53 22.37 -6.72
C SER A 48 -0.92 21.95 -6.44
N TRP A 49 -1.89 22.59 -7.08
CA TRP A 49 -3.31 22.20 -6.97
C TRP A 49 -3.56 20.74 -7.43
N HIS A 50 -2.83 20.30 -8.46
CA HIS A 50 -2.87 18.92 -8.95
C HIS A 50 -2.38 17.92 -7.90
N SER A 51 -1.33 18.28 -7.16
CA SER A 51 -0.82 17.51 -6.02
C SER A 51 -1.93 17.34 -4.97
N LEU A 52 -2.62 18.41 -4.59
CA LEU A 52 -3.72 18.35 -3.62
C LEU A 52 -4.89 17.46 -4.08
N LEU A 53 -5.26 17.52 -5.36
CA LEU A 53 -6.30 16.66 -5.92
C LEU A 53 -5.94 15.17 -5.86
N ILE A 54 -4.71 14.80 -6.23
CA ILE A 54 -4.25 13.40 -6.15
C ILE A 54 -4.25 12.91 -4.70
N LEU A 55 -3.86 13.76 -3.74
CA LEU A 55 -3.91 13.41 -2.31
C LEU A 55 -5.34 13.15 -1.83
N ILE A 56 -6.30 14.00 -2.23
CA ILE A 56 -7.73 13.81 -1.90
C ILE A 56 -8.26 12.51 -2.52
N ILE A 57 -7.98 12.26 -3.79
CA ILE A 57 -8.38 11.02 -4.47
C ILE A 57 -7.80 9.81 -3.75
N SER A 58 -6.51 9.87 -3.39
CA SER A 58 -5.83 8.80 -2.65
C SER A 58 -6.47 8.55 -1.29
N ALA A 59 -6.80 9.60 -0.54
CA ALA A 59 -7.50 9.50 0.74
C ALA A 59 -8.90 8.87 0.58
N CYS A 60 -9.65 9.26 -0.45
CA CYS A 60 -10.94 8.67 -0.78
C CYS A 60 -10.80 7.18 -1.13
N CYS A 61 -9.80 6.80 -1.94
CA CYS A 61 -9.51 5.40 -2.26
C CYS A 61 -9.20 4.57 -1.00
N ILE A 62 -8.40 5.12 -0.07
CA ILE A 62 -8.11 4.47 1.22
C ILE A 62 -9.40 4.26 2.02
N ALA A 63 -10.22 5.31 2.17
CA ALA A 63 -11.46 5.25 2.95
C ALA A 63 -12.46 4.23 2.37
N ILE A 64 -12.66 4.26 1.05
CA ILE A 64 -13.54 3.31 0.36
C ILE A 64 -12.99 1.89 0.48
N GLY A 65 -11.68 1.71 0.31
CA GLY A 65 -11.01 0.41 0.46
C GLY A 65 -11.22 -0.19 1.84
N ILE A 66 -11.00 0.59 2.91
CA ILE A 66 -11.24 0.19 4.30
C ILE A 66 -12.70 -0.20 4.50
N PHE A 67 -13.65 0.61 3.99
CA PHE A 67 -15.07 0.34 4.12
C PHE A 67 -15.48 -0.98 3.44
N MET A 68 -14.99 -1.23 2.22
CA MET A 68 -15.28 -2.47 1.48
C MET A 68 -14.68 -3.70 2.16
N ILE A 69 -13.42 -3.61 2.62
CA ILE A 69 -12.78 -4.67 3.41
C ILE A 69 -13.57 -4.94 4.69
N HIS A 70 -14.02 -3.89 5.38
CA HIS A 70 -14.80 -4.01 6.60
C HIS A 70 -16.14 -4.72 6.34
N LYS A 71 -16.85 -4.30 5.29
CA LYS A 71 -18.12 -4.92 4.87
C LYS A 71 -17.95 -6.39 4.51
N ALA A 72 -16.83 -6.77 3.90
CA ALA A 72 -16.53 -8.16 3.55
C ALA A 72 -16.14 -9.00 4.78
N CYS A 73 -15.40 -8.45 5.73
CA CYS A 73 -14.89 -9.16 6.90
C CYS A 73 -15.89 -9.25 8.07
N GLN A 74 -16.96 -8.45 8.04
CA GLN A 74 -18.07 -8.36 9.02
C GLN A 74 -17.70 -7.99 10.46
N THR A 75 -16.42 -8.10 10.84
CA THR A 75 -15.92 -7.80 12.19
C THR A 75 -14.67 -6.96 12.11
N TRP A 76 -14.56 -5.93 12.97
CA TRP A 76 -13.39 -5.06 13.04
C TRP A 76 -12.08 -5.83 13.26
N ALA A 77 -12.11 -6.92 14.03
CA ALA A 77 -10.94 -7.76 14.26
C ALA A 77 -10.40 -8.37 12.95
N ARG A 78 -11.29 -8.94 12.10
CA ARG A 78 -10.90 -9.50 10.81
C ARG A 78 -10.50 -8.41 9.81
N SER A 79 -11.18 -7.27 9.83
CA SER A 79 -10.85 -6.11 8.98
C SER A 79 -9.45 -5.57 9.28
N CYS A 80 -9.10 -5.37 10.56
CA CYS A 80 -7.75 -4.94 10.96
C CYS A 80 -6.68 -5.97 10.57
N LYS A 81 -6.98 -7.27 10.71
CA LYS A 81 -6.07 -8.34 10.29
C LYS A 81 -5.90 -8.42 8.77
N ALA A 82 -6.95 -8.13 8.00
CA ALA A 82 -6.90 -8.06 6.54
C ALA A 82 -6.10 -6.83 6.08
N LEU A 83 -6.43 -5.65 6.60
CA LEU A 83 -5.70 -4.41 6.35
C LEU A 83 -4.22 -4.57 6.71
N GLY A 84 -3.91 -5.08 7.90
CA GLY A 84 -2.52 -5.31 8.32
C GLY A 84 -1.75 -6.23 7.36
N ARG A 85 -2.39 -7.28 6.82
CA ARG A 85 -1.76 -8.13 5.79
C ARG A 85 -1.56 -7.39 4.47
N ALA A 86 -2.57 -6.66 4.02
CA ALA A 86 -2.51 -5.86 2.80
C ALA A 86 -1.40 -4.80 2.88
N THR A 87 -1.15 -4.21 4.06
CA THR A 87 -0.05 -3.26 4.29
C THR A 87 1.32 -3.94 4.41
N LEU A 88 1.39 -5.12 5.05
CA LEU A 88 2.65 -5.84 5.32
C LEU A 88 3.26 -6.45 4.06
N ILE A 89 2.46 -7.01 3.15
CA ILE A 89 2.95 -7.65 1.92
C ILE A 89 3.82 -6.68 1.09
N PRO A 90 3.33 -5.50 0.68
CA PRO A 90 4.15 -4.55 -0.06
C PRO A 90 5.33 -4.03 0.77
N GLY A 91 5.19 -3.91 2.10
CA GLY A 91 6.31 -3.56 2.99
C GLY A 91 7.44 -4.61 2.97
N PHE A 92 7.10 -5.90 3.06
CA PHE A 92 8.08 -6.99 2.96
C PHE A 92 8.72 -7.07 1.58
N VAL A 93 7.91 -6.90 0.52
CA VAL A 93 8.42 -6.83 -0.85
C VAL A 93 9.40 -5.65 -0.98
N ALA A 94 9.07 -4.48 -0.42
CA ALA A 94 9.96 -3.33 -0.43
C ALA A 94 11.26 -3.56 0.36
N VAL A 95 11.23 -4.29 1.49
CA VAL A 95 12.46 -4.73 2.19
C VAL A 95 13.30 -5.62 1.29
N ILE A 96 12.68 -6.61 0.62
CA ILE A 96 13.39 -7.50 -0.30
C ILE A 96 14.07 -6.67 -1.41
N PHE A 97 13.34 -5.74 -2.03
CA PHE A 97 13.89 -4.82 -3.03
C PHE A 97 14.97 -3.88 -2.49
N PHE A 98 14.89 -3.48 -1.21
CA PHE A 98 15.92 -2.68 -0.56
C PHE A 98 17.25 -3.42 -0.41
N PHE A 99 17.23 -4.75 -0.29
CA PHE A 99 18.44 -5.58 -0.25
C PHE A 99 19.03 -5.89 -1.63
N PHE A 100 18.30 -5.63 -2.72
CA PHE A 100 18.85 -5.74 -4.08
C PHE A 100 19.72 -4.52 -4.40
N SER A 101 20.87 -4.74 -5.04
CA SER A 101 21.76 -3.64 -5.42
C SER A 101 21.05 -2.70 -6.39
N LYS A 102 21.44 -1.42 -6.37
CA LYS A 102 20.98 -0.41 -7.33
C LYS A 102 21.12 -0.89 -8.78
N GLU A 103 22.18 -1.63 -9.11
CA GLU A 103 22.37 -2.19 -10.45
C GLU A 103 21.31 -3.23 -10.80
N THR A 104 20.82 -4.01 -9.83
CA THR A 104 19.77 -5.01 -10.06
C THR A 104 18.43 -4.35 -10.37
N VAL A 105 18.10 -3.27 -9.64
CA VAL A 105 16.86 -2.51 -9.88
C VAL A 105 16.89 -1.84 -11.26
N VAL A 106 18.02 -1.22 -11.62
CA VAL A 106 18.21 -0.62 -12.95
C VAL A 106 18.12 -1.67 -14.05
N ALA A 107 18.77 -2.83 -13.89
CA ALA A 107 18.71 -3.92 -14.86
C ALA A 107 17.29 -4.50 -15.05
N ILE A 108 16.49 -4.57 -13.98
CA ILE A 108 15.09 -5.01 -14.06
C ILE A 108 14.25 -3.97 -14.81
N ILE A 109 14.42 -2.69 -14.50
CA ILE A 109 13.68 -1.61 -15.17
C ILE A 109 14.03 -1.56 -16.67
N ASP A 110 15.32 -1.65 -17.00
CA ASP A 110 15.79 -1.72 -18.40
C ASP A 110 15.29 -2.97 -19.13
N SER A 111 15.05 -4.07 -18.41
CA SER A 111 14.49 -5.30 -19.00
C SER A 111 12.97 -5.23 -19.27
N ILE A 112 12.24 -4.43 -18.49
CA ILE A 112 10.77 -4.32 -18.57
C ILE A 112 10.36 -3.19 -19.52
N ILE A 113 11.17 -2.13 -19.60
CA ILE A 113 10.91 -0.96 -20.43
C ILE A 113 11.99 -0.91 -21.51
N PRO A 114 11.69 -1.26 -22.79
CA PRO A 114 12.69 -1.27 -23.85
C PRO A 114 13.36 0.11 -23.96
N PRO A 115 14.63 0.18 -24.43
CA PRO A 115 15.50 1.33 -24.23
C PRO A 115 14.81 2.62 -24.66
N LEU A 116 14.34 3.37 -23.67
CA LEU A 116 13.79 4.69 -23.84
C LEU A 116 14.94 5.55 -24.38
N LYS A 117 14.73 6.18 -25.54
CA LYS A 117 15.70 7.04 -26.25
C LYS A 117 16.34 8.16 -25.39
N ASN A 118 15.90 8.35 -24.14
CA ASN A 118 16.40 9.32 -23.16
C ASN A 118 17.01 8.63 -21.92
N ALA A 119 17.77 7.55 -22.12
CA ALA A 119 18.38 6.78 -21.03
C ALA A 119 19.23 7.63 -20.07
N GLU A 120 19.86 8.70 -20.56
CA GLU A 120 20.66 9.62 -19.73
C GLU A 120 19.82 10.49 -18.78
N GLU A 121 18.68 11.03 -19.23
CA GLU A 121 17.76 11.80 -18.36
C GLU A 121 17.09 10.91 -17.31
N ILE A 122 16.72 9.69 -17.70
CA ILE A 122 16.10 8.71 -16.79
C ILE A 122 17.13 8.23 -15.76
N ALA A 123 18.37 7.96 -16.17
CA ALA A 123 19.44 7.60 -15.24
C ALA A 123 19.75 8.72 -14.24
N PHE A 124 19.73 9.98 -14.68
CA PHE A 124 19.89 11.14 -13.80
C PHE A 124 18.72 11.30 -12.83
N LEU A 125 17.47 11.17 -13.30
CA LEU A 125 16.27 11.19 -12.45
C LEU A 125 16.27 10.04 -11.44
N ILE A 126 16.69 8.84 -11.86
CA ILE A 126 16.84 7.66 -10.99
C ILE A 126 17.98 7.87 -9.98
N ASP A 127 19.12 8.47 -10.36
CA ASP A 127 20.21 8.75 -9.42
C ASP A 127 19.81 9.80 -8.38
N LEU A 128 19.14 10.87 -8.82
CA LEU A 128 18.61 11.92 -7.94
C LEU A 128 17.53 11.35 -7.01
N TYR A 129 16.64 10.51 -7.54
CA TYR A 129 15.63 9.80 -6.76
C TYR A 129 16.30 8.84 -5.77
N LEU A 130 17.28 8.04 -6.17
CA LEU A 130 17.92 7.11 -5.24
C LEU A 130 18.74 7.83 -4.16
N LYS A 131 19.50 8.87 -4.49
CA LYS A 131 20.29 9.62 -3.49
C LYS A 131 19.42 10.32 -2.45
N ARG A 132 18.27 10.88 -2.85
CA ARG A 132 17.40 11.66 -1.97
C ARG A 132 16.29 10.82 -1.33
N THR A 133 15.81 9.80 -2.03
CA THR A 133 14.67 8.98 -1.63
C THR A 133 15.09 7.74 -0.85
N VAL A 134 16.27 7.14 -1.06
CA VAL A 134 16.67 5.90 -0.32
C VAL A 134 16.62 6.04 1.22
N PRO A 135 17.09 7.15 1.84
CA PRO A 135 16.95 7.34 3.28
C PRO A 135 15.47 7.42 3.72
N SER A 136 14.66 8.16 2.98
CA SER A 136 13.24 8.35 3.30
C SER A 136 12.37 7.13 2.94
N LEU A 137 12.77 6.32 1.95
CA LEU A 137 12.20 5.02 1.59
C LEU A 137 12.38 4.02 2.73
N SER A 138 13.56 3.97 3.35
CA SER A 138 13.78 3.09 4.51
C SER A 138 12.87 3.45 5.69
N PHE A 139 12.68 4.75 5.98
CA PHE A 139 11.72 5.20 6.99
C PHE A 139 10.27 4.82 6.64
N MET A 140 9.87 4.97 5.38
CA MET A 140 8.54 4.54 4.92
C MET A 140 8.33 3.04 5.04
N ILE A 141 9.30 2.24 4.61
CA ILE A 141 9.24 0.78 4.71
C ILE A 141 9.05 0.38 6.17
N VAL A 142 9.82 0.97 7.09
CA VAL A 142 9.69 0.73 8.54
C VAL A 142 8.31 1.18 9.04
N ALA A 143 7.82 2.35 8.64
CA ALA A 143 6.51 2.86 9.04
C ALA A 143 5.36 1.94 8.55
N TYR A 144 5.40 1.51 7.29
CA TYR A 144 4.42 0.58 6.72
C TYR A 144 4.44 -0.78 7.42
N LEU A 145 5.63 -1.30 7.71
CA LEU A 145 5.79 -2.55 8.45
C LEU A 145 5.25 -2.41 9.88
N LEU A 146 5.55 -1.31 10.57
CA LEU A 146 5.04 -1.06 11.92
C LEU A 146 3.51 -0.94 11.93
N VAL A 147 2.93 -0.10 11.06
CA VAL A 147 1.48 0.08 10.98
C VAL A 147 0.79 -1.23 10.62
N GLY A 148 1.29 -1.93 9.61
CA GLY A 148 0.77 -3.23 9.19
C GLY A 148 0.86 -4.28 10.30
N PHE A 149 1.97 -4.33 11.03
CA PHE A 149 2.18 -5.25 12.14
C PHE A 149 1.27 -4.96 13.33
N ILE A 150 1.10 -3.68 13.70
CA ILE A 150 0.19 -3.24 14.77
C ILE A 150 -1.25 -3.63 14.41
N LEU A 151 -1.71 -3.31 13.20
CA LEU A 151 -3.06 -3.66 12.72
C LEU A 151 -3.27 -5.18 12.72
N TYR A 152 -2.28 -5.94 12.25
CA TYR A 152 -2.34 -7.39 12.21
C TYR A 152 -2.41 -8.02 13.61
N LEU A 153 -1.54 -7.59 14.53
CA LEU A 153 -1.54 -8.09 15.90
C LEU A 153 -2.81 -7.70 16.66
N TYR A 154 -3.28 -6.46 16.49
CA TYR A 154 -4.53 -6.00 17.08
C TYR A 154 -5.71 -6.86 16.62
N GLY A 155 -5.84 -7.07 15.31
CA GLY A 155 -6.88 -7.92 14.73
C GLY A 155 -6.79 -9.38 15.22
N LYS A 156 -5.57 -9.95 15.22
CA LYS A 156 -5.31 -11.33 15.68
C LYS A 156 -5.65 -11.53 17.17
N ARG A 157 -5.34 -10.56 18.04
CA ARG A 157 -5.66 -10.63 19.48
C ARG A 157 -7.17 -10.56 19.72
N ARG A 158 -7.87 -9.63 19.07
CA ARG A 158 -9.32 -9.46 19.22
C ARG A 158 -10.11 -10.66 18.68
N GLU A 159 -9.65 -11.28 17.59
CA GLU A 159 -10.27 -12.48 17.02
C GLU A 159 -10.20 -13.68 17.99
N LYS A 160 -9.05 -13.87 18.67
CA LYS A 160 -8.87 -14.90 19.70
C LYS A 160 -9.67 -14.63 20.99
N GLY A 161 -9.79 -13.36 21.38
CA GLY A 161 -10.57 -12.96 22.56
C GLY A 161 -12.07 -13.20 22.41
N GLN A 162 -12.61 -12.98 21.20
CA GLN A 162 -14.03 -13.26 20.90
C GLN A 162 -14.35 -14.76 20.90
N THR A 163 -13.38 -15.62 20.58
CA THR A 163 -13.58 -17.09 20.61
C THR A 163 -13.62 -17.64 22.04
N PHE A 164 -13.04 -16.94 23.02
CA PHE A 164 -13.04 -17.32 24.43
C PHE A 164 -14.29 -16.88 25.20
N GLN A 165 -14.99 -15.83 24.73
CA GLN A 165 -16.25 -15.37 25.33
C GLN A 165 -17.51 -16.06 24.77
N ALA A 166 -17.34 -16.90 23.74
CA ALA A 166 -18.43 -17.63 23.09
C ALA A 166 -18.49 -19.12 23.48
N ARG A 167 -17.75 -19.53 24.52
CA ARG A 167 -17.86 -20.83 25.20
C ARG A 167 -18.32 -20.60 26.62
#